data_AF-A0A259EL70-F1
#
_entry.id   AF-A0A259EL70-F1
#
_cell.length_a   1.000
_cell.length_b   1.000
_cell.length_c   1.000
_cell.angle_alpha   90.00
_cell.angle_beta   90.00
_cell.angle_gamma   90.00
#
_symmetry.space_group_name_H-M   'P 1'
#
loop_
_entity.id
_entity.type
_entity.pdbx_description
1 polymer ?
#
loop_
_entity_poly.entity_id
_entity_poly.type
_entity_poly.pdbx_seq_one_letter_code
_entity_poly.pdbx_strand_id
1 'polypeptide(L)'
;MKSKLMIAALLAVAFPPVQADSKLAAKVDKLVADSFKPGEGQDMSRLVQDETQKICSDTRNNPSAAQAAAINAREQATIKYPDNNQLMGDWKNGEKLVKGGFGMRIGNIEPDNEVRRKGNVGGNCYACHAMDPKEVAAGNLGPSLTGYGALRGASSDIVKYTYNKLY
;
A
#
# COMPACT_ATOMS: atom_id res chain seq x y z
N MET A 1 -30.58 -49.42 -25.53
CA MET A 1 -30.50 -47.95 -25.35
C MET A 1 -29.09 -47.59 -24.86
N LYS A 2 -28.27 -46.94 -25.68
CA LYS A 2 -26.94 -46.45 -25.29
C LYS A 2 -27.02 -44.93 -25.17
N SER A 3 -26.97 -44.41 -23.94
CA SER A 3 -26.97 -42.98 -23.67
C SER A 3 -25.57 -42.41 -23.91
N LYS A 4 -25.44 -41.42 -24.79
CA LYS A 4 -24.19 -40.69 -25.04
C LYS A 4 -24.11 -39.51 -24.08
N LEU A 5 -23.18 -39.53 -23.13
CA LEU A 5 -22.80 -38.32 -22.38
C LEU A 5 -21.95 -37.43 -23.29
N MET A 6 -22.38 -36.18 -23.49
CA MET A 6 -21.58 -35.12 -24.08
C MET A 6 -20.84 -34.38 -22.96
N ILE A 7 -19.50 -34.36 -23.03
CA ILE A 7 -18.64 -33.55 -22.17
C ILE A 7 -18.56 -32.15 -22.79
N ALA A 8 -19.05 -31.14 -22.07
CA ALA A 8 -18.88 -29.75 -22.43
C ALA A 8 -17.47 -29.29 -22.02
N ALA A 9 -16.64 -28.91 -23.00
CA ALA A 9 -15.33 -28.33 -22.75
C ALA A 9 -15.50 -26.87 -22.26
N LEU A 10 -15.11 -26.60 -21.01
CA LEU A 10 -14.94 -25.23 -20.53
C LEU A 10 -13.74 -24.59 -21.25
N LEU A 11 -14.01 -23.64 -22.15
CA LEU A 11 -13.01 -22.72 -22.68
C LEU A 11 -12.62 -21.72 -21.58
N ALA A 12 -11.47 -21.96 -20.94
CA ALA A 12 -10.81 -20.95 -20.12
C ALA A 12 -10.30 -19.84 -21.04
N VAL A 13 -10.98 -18.70 -21.06
CA VAL A 13 -10.51 -17.49 -21.75
C VAL A 13 -9.35 -16.93 -20.93
N ALA A 14 -8.12 -17.18 -21.39
CA ALA A 14 -6.93 -16.53 -20.85
C ALA A 14 -6.91 -15.07 -21.34
N PHE A 15 -7.16 -14.11 -20.45
CA PHE A 15 -6.89 -12.70 -20.73
C PHE A 15 -5.37 -12.47 -20.66
N PRO A 16 -4.69 -12.10 -21.75
CA PRO A 16 -3.29 -11.73 -21.66
C PRO A 16 -3.14 -10.47 -20.80
N PRO A 17 -2.07 -10.37 -19.99
CA PRO A 17 -1.80 -9.15 -19.22
C PRO A 17 -1.61 -7.98 -20.18
N VAL A 18 -2.48 -6.97 -20.07
CA VAL A 18 -2.39 -5.73 -20.85
C VAL A 18 -1.28 -4.89 -20.25
N GLN A 19 -0.08 -4.97 -20.84
CA GLN A 19 1.00 -4.03 -20.55
C GLN A 19 0.71 -2.69 -21.22
N ALA A 20 1.01 -1.59 -20.54
CA ALA A 20 0.91 -0.26 -21.14
C ALA A 20 1.94 -0.11 -22.29
N ASP A 21 1.49 0.44 -23.42
CA ASP A 21 2.37 0.79 -24.55
C ASP A 21 3.45 1.79 -24.07
N SER A 22 4.72 1.47 -24.27
CA SER A 22 5.86 2.35 -23.96
C SER A 22 5.72 3.78 -24.52
N LYS A 23 5.09 3.95 -25.68
CA LYS A 23 4.81 5.27 -26.27
C LYS A 23 3.73 6.03 -25.51
N LEU A 24 2.77 5.32 -24.91
CA LEU A 24 1.77 5.91 -24.03
C LEU A 24 2.40 6.33 -22.70
N ALA A 25 3.26 5.48 -22.12
CA ALA A 25 3.96 5.80 -20.86
C ALA A 25 4.76 7.10 -20.96
N ALA A 26 5.58 7.27 -22.01
CA ALA A 26 6.36 8.50 -22.21
C ALA A 26 5.48 9.76 -22.38
N LYS A 27 4.30 9.63 -23.01
CA LYS A 27 3.34 10.74 -23.12
C LYS A 27 2.72 11.09 -21.77
N VAL A 28 2.44 10.07 -20.94
CA VAL A 28 1.91 10.26 -19.58
C VAL A 28 2.96 10.95 -18.70
N ASP A 29 4.21 10.50 -18.73
CA ASP A 29 5.31 11.12 -17.97
C ASP A 29 5.46 12.60 -18.32
N LYS A 30 5.45 12.93 -19.62
CA LYS A 30 5.47 14.32 -20.09
C LYS A 30 4.25 15.11 -19.60
N LEU A 31 3.05 14.52 -19.70
CA LEU A 31 1.82 15.17 -19.25
C LEU A 31 1.87 15.50 -17.76
N VAL A 32 2.33 14.56 -16.92
CA VAL A 32 2.48 14.79 -15.47
C VAL A 32 3.48 15.94 -15.22
N ALA A 33 4.67 15.89 -15.82
CA ALA A 33 5.67 16.94 -15.66
C ALA A 33 5.19 18.32 -16.13
N ASP A 34 4.38 18.37 -17.20
CA ASP A 34 3.82 19.61 -17.71
C ASP A 34 2.64 20.13 -16.85
N SER A 35 1.89 19.24 -16.19
CA SER A 35 0.68 19.58 -15.42
C SER A 35 0.97 20.07 -14.01
N PHE A 36 2.00 19.53 -13.35
CA PHE A 36 2.36 19.90 -11.99
C PHE A 36 3.58 20.84 -12.01
N LYS A 37 3.35 22.14 -11.78
CA LYS A 37 4.40 23.15 -11.75
C LYS A 37 5.05 23.23 -10.36
N PRO A 38 6.36 23.52 -10.26
CA PRO A 38 7.00 23.75 -8.98
C PRO A 38 6.45 25.02 -8.31
N GLY A 39 6.32 24.98 -6.99
CA GLY A 39 5.91 26.08 -6.13
C GLY A 39 6.60 26.05 -4.77
N GLU A 40 6.40 27.08 -3.96
CA GLU A 40 7.02 27.17 -2.63
C GLU A 40 6.59 26.00 -1.73
N GLY A 41 7.55 25.36 -1.06
CA GLY A 41 7.28 24.24 -0.15
C GLY A 41 6.76 22.96 -0.81
N GLN A 42 6.70 22.91 -2.15
CA GLN A 42 6.31 21.73 -2.92
C GLN A 42 7.50 20.79 -3.15
N ASP A 43 7.22 19.50 -3.03
CA ASP A 43 8.20 18.44 -3.18
C ASP A 43 7.97 17.70 -4.51
N MET A 44 8.70 18.12 -5.54
CA MET A 44 8.55 17.59 -6.89
C MET A 44 9.02 16.14 -7.02
N SER A 45 9.81 15.61 -6.07
CA SER A 45 10.23 14.21 -6.13
C SER A 45 9.05 13.24 -5.95
N ARG A 46 7.92 13.71 -5.42
CA ARG A 46 6.67 12.93 -5.31
C ARG A 46 6.05 12.54 -6.64
N LEU A 47 6.44 13.20 -7.73
CA LEU A 47 5.98 12.86 -9.08
C LEU A 47 6.85 11.78 -9.74
N VAL A 48 8.01 11.46 -9.16
CA VAL A 48 8.93 10.46 -9.68
C VAL A 48 8.58 9.12 -9.07
N GLN A 49 8.13 8.18 -9.91
CA GLN A 49 7.87 6.81 -9.47
C GLN A 49 9.17 6.07 -9.20
N ASP A 50 9.24 5.37 -8.07
CA ASP A 50 10.25 4.32 -7.90
C ASP A 50 9.95 3.11 -8.80
N GLU A 51 10.88 2.16 -8.84
CA GLU A 51 10.76 0.98 -9.70
C GLU A 51 9.54 0.11 -9.36
N THR A 52 9.19 -0.02 -8.08
CA THR A 52 8.00 -0.79 -7.63
C THR A 52 6.72 -0.11 -8.08
N GLN A 53 6.60 1.20 -7.86
CA GLN A 53 5.47 2.01 -8.29
C GLN A 53 5.27 1.96 -9.81
N LYS A 54 6.37 2.02 -10.58
CA LYS A 54 6.33 1.90 -12.03
C LYS A 54 5.80 0.54 -12.48
N ILE A 55 6.34 -0.56 -11.94
CA ILE A 55 5.87 -1.91 -12.27
C ILE A 55 4.40 -2.08 -11.91
N CYS A 56 3.98 -1.65 -10.72
CA CYS A 56 2.59 -1.72 -10.28
C CYS A 56 1.67 -0.91 -11.22
N SER A 57 2.11 0.26 -11.69
CA SER A 57 1.35 1.08 -12.65
C SER A 57 1.23 0.41 -14.02
N ASP A 58 2.37 -0.04 -14.58
CA ASP A 58 2.46 -0.65 -15.91
C ASP A 58 1.69 -1.98 -16.00
N THR A 59 1.60 -2.70 -14.88
CA THR A 59 0.90 -4.00 -14.77
C THR A 59 -0.49 -3.90 -14.16
N ARG A 60 -0.97 -2.69 -13.84
CA ARG A 60 -2.25 -2.45 -13.14
C ARG A 60 -2.40 -3.28 -11.86
N ASN A 61 -1.37 -3.24 -11.01
CA ASN A 61 -1.23 -3.99 -9.76
C ASN A 61 -1.29 -5.52 -9.95
N ASN A 62 -1.00 -6.03 -11.14
CA ASN A 62 -0.97 -7.46 -11.43
C ASN A 62 0.40 -7.89 -12.01
N PRO A 63 1.50 -7.74 -11.25
CA PRO A 63 2.82 -8.13 -11.70
C PRO A 63 2.92 -9.64 -11.90
N SER A 64 3.79 -10.08 -12.82
CA SER A 64 4.15 -11.49 -12.94
C SER A 64 4.81 -12.02 -11.66
N ALA A 65 4.85 -13.34 -11.48
CA ALA A 65 5.50 -13.95 -10.31
C ALA A 65 6.97 -13.54 -10.14
N ALA A 66 7.71 -13.41 -11.25
CA ALA A 66 9.10 -12.95 -11.25
C ALA A 66 9.21 -11.48 -10.80
N GLN A 67 8.35 -10.60 -11.33
CA GLN A 67 8.30 -9.21 -10.90
C GLN A 67 7.91 -9.07 -9.42
N ALA A 68 6.92 -9.83 -8.96
CA ALA A 68 6.50 -9.83 -7.56
C ALA A 68 7.64 -10.29 -6.62
N ALA A 69 8.39 -11.33 -7.01
CA ALA A 69 9.56 -11.78 -6.25
C ALA A 69 10.66 -10.70 -6.19
N ALA A 70 10.94 -10.04 -7.31
CA ALA A 70 11.91 -8.94 -7.37
C ALA A 70 11.49 -7.75 -6.51
N ILE A 71 10.22 -7.34 -6.58
CA ILE A 71 9.64 -6.29 -5.73
C ILE A 71 9.81 -6.67 -4.26
N ASN A 72 9.38 -7.86 -3.86
CA ASN A 72 9.47 -8.30 -2.47
C ASN A 72 10.92 -8.29 -1.95
N ALA A 73 11.88 -8.76 -2.75
CA ALA A 73 13.29 -8.77 -2.35
C ALA A 73 13.86 -7.34 -2.19
N ARG A 74 13.54 -6.45 -3.13
CA ARG A 74 13.97 -5.05 -3.09
C ARG A 74 13.39 -4.31 -1.89
N GLU A 75 12.07 -4.39 -1.70
CA GLU A 75 11.40 -3.64 -0.62
C GLU A 75 11.70 -4.21 0.76
N GLN A 76 11.88 -5.52 0.91
CA GLN A 76 12.31 -6.10 2.20
C GLN A 76 13.71 -5.61 2.62
N ALA A 77 14.60 -5.32 1.67
CA ALA A 77 15.93 -4.81 1.95
C ALA A 77 15.93 -3.36 2.45
N THR A 78 14.81 -2.62 2.30
CA THR A 78 14.70 -1.23 2.80
C THR A 78 14.24 -1.14 4.25
N ILE A 79 13.74 -2.24 4.83
CA ILE A 79 13.23 -2.29 6.20
C ILE A 79 14.36 -1.99 7.19
N LYS A 80 14.18 -0.94 8.00
CA LYS A 80 15.10 -0.59 9.09
C LYS A 80 14.48 -0.96 10.41
N TYR A 81 15.18 -1.78 11.19
CA TYR A 81 14.76 -2.12 12.54
C TYR A 81 15.31 -1.10 13.56
N PRO A 82 14.61 -0.86 14.68
CA PRO A 82 15.13 -0.05 15.78
C PRO A 82 16.42 -0.65 16.37
N ASP A 83 17.36 0.20 16.79
CA ASP A 83 18.68 -0.23 17.31
C ASP A 83 18.58 -1.15 18.54
N ASN A 84 17.56 -0.97 19.36
CA ASN A 84 17.29 -1.79 20.54
C ASN A 84 16.54 -3.10 20.24
N ASN A 85 16.23 -3.38 18.96
CA ASN A 85 15.42 -4.50 18.49
C ASN A 85 14.02 -4.60 19.14
N GLN A 86 13.52 -3.55 19.80
CA GLN A 86 12.20 -3.52 20.40
C GLN A 86 11.16 -3.06 19.38
N LEU A 87 10.45 -4.02 18.80
CA LEU A 87 9.46 -3.77 17.74
C LEU A 87 8.05 -3.47 18.27
N MET A 88 7.72 -3.91 19.49
CA MET A 88 6.44 -3.63 20.13
C MET A 88 6.56 -2.41 21.04
N GLY A 89 5.73 -1.40 20.77
CA GLY A 89 5.64 -0.16 21.55
C GLY A 89 4.41 -0.10 22.47
N ASP A 90 4.09 1.11 22.93
CA ASP A 90 2.87 1.38 23.69
C ASP A 90 1.64 1.40 22.78
N TRP A 91 0.72 0.46 23.01
CA TRP A 91 -0.51 0.32 22.24
C TRP A 91 -1.39 1.57 22.28
N LYS A 92 -1.35 2.38 23.36
CA LYS A 92 -2.13 3.63 23.46
C LYS A 92 -1.64 4.68 22.48
N ASN A 93 -0.35 4.71 22.20
CA ASN A 93 0.20 5.58 21.14
C ASN A 93 -0.11 5.00 19.76
N GLY A 94 -0.08 3.67 19.61
CA GLY A 94 -0.57 2.98 18.41
C GLY A 94 -2.03 3.33 18.08
N GLU A 95 -2.90 3.39 19.08
CA GLU A 95 -4.32 3.77 18.91
C GLU A 95 -4.48 5.17 18.30
N LYS A 96 -3.64 6.12 18.71
CA LYS A 96 -3.63 7.48 18.13
C LYS A 96 -3.20 7.44 16.66
N LEU A 97 -2.17 6.65 16.34
CA LEU A 97 -1.65 6.53 14.98
C LEU A 97 -2.67 5.88 14.03
N VAL A 98 -3.36 4.83 14.45
CA VAL A 98 -4.35 4.14 13.59
C VAL A 98 -5.58 5.00 13.28
N LYS A 99 -5.95 5.90 14.20
CA LYS A 99 -7.05 6.88 14.01
C LYS A 99 -6.59 8.14 13.25
N GLY A 100 -5.31 8.46 13.31
CA GLY A 100 -4.76 9.64 12.63
C GLY A 100 -4.81 9.48 11.11
N GLY A 101 -5.60 10.31 10.43
CA GLY A 101 -5.66 10.32 8.96
C GLY A 101 -4.84 11.44 8.31
N PHE A 102 -4.32 12.39 9.08
CA PHE A 102 -3.61 13.57 8.57
C PHE A 102 -2.11 13.31 8.36
N GLY A 103 -1.44 14.27 7.71
CA GLY A 103 0.00 14.23 7.44
C GLY A 103 0.35 14.44 5.98
N MET A 104 1.37 15.27 5.71
CA MET A 104 1.99 15.43 4.39
C MET A 104 1.07 15.78 3.21
N ARG A 105 -0.12 16.36 3.47
CA ARG A 105 -1.09 16.85 2.48
C ARG A 105 -0.71 18.27 2.01
N ILE A 106 -1.21 18.65 0.85
CA ILE A 106 -1.25 20.07 0.43
C ILE A 106 -2.66 20.56 0.85
N GLY A 107 -2.74 21.23 2.00
CA GLY A 107 -3.98 21.72 2.57
C GLY A 107 -4.30 23.13 2.06
N ASN A 108 -4.98 23.22 0.90
CA ASN A 108 -5.23 24.39 0.03
C ASN A 108 -4.25 24.51 -1.15
N ILE A 109 -4.25 25.64 -1.87
CA ILE A 109 -3.31 25.92 -2.99
C ILE A 109 -1.86 25.93 -2.49
N GLU A 110 -1.65 26.29 -1.23
CA GLU A 110 -0.34 26.24 -0.56
C GLU A 110 -0.22 25.03 0.38
N PRO A 111 1.01 24.50 0.59
CA PRO A 111 1.24 23.43 1.56
C PRO A 111 0.80 23.84 2.97
N ASP A 112 0.33 22.87 3.76
CA ASP A 112 0.14 23.08 5.20
C ASP A 112 1.46 23.57 5.84
N ASN A 113 1.38 24.37 6.91
CA ASN A 113 2.59 24.76 7.63
C ASN A 113 3.34 23.53 8.18
N GLU A 114 4.65 23.68 8.46
CA GLU A 114 5.51 22.55 8.82
C GLU A 114 5.00 21.78 10.05
N VAL A 115 4.47 22.49 11.04
CA VAL A 115 3.89 21.91 12.26
C VAL A 115 2.71 21.00 11.93
N ARG A 116 1.80 21.43 11.04
CA ARG A 116 0.66 20.60 10.61
C ARG A 116 1.08 19.46 9.68
N ARG A 117 2.07 19.68 8.81
CA ARG A 117 2.60 18.65 7.89
C ARG A 117 3.26 17.48 8.62
N LYS A 118 4.08 17.77 9.62
CA LYS A 118 4.92 16.77 10.33
C LYS A 118 4.33 16.32 11.67
N GLY A 119 3.52 17.14 12.34
CA GLY A 119 3.07 16.90 13.71
C GLY A 119 1.90 15.91 13.86
N ASN A 120 1.20 15.56 12.77
CA ASN A 120 -0.02 14.74 12.82
C ASN A 120 0.00 13.58 11.81
N VAL A 121 1.19 13.07 11.42
CA VAL A 121 1.28 11.95 10.47
C VAL A 121 0.76 10.68 11.13
N GLY A 122 -0.44 10.27 10.76
CA GLY A 122 -1.04 9.03 11.21
C GLY A 122 -1.04 7.95 10.13
N GLY A 123 -1.34 6.72 10.52
CA GLY A 123 -1.37 5.56 9.63
C GLY A 123 -2.69 5.40 8.87
N ASN A 124 -3.73 6.17 9.21
CA ASN A 124 -5.06 6.13 8.60
C ASN A 124 -5.67 4.71 8.50
N CYS A 125 -5.33 3.83 9.44
CA CYS A 125 -5.54 2.40 9.29
C CYS A 125 -7.03 2.02 9.23
N TYR A 126 -7.88 2.75 9.97
CA TYR A 126 -9.32 2.56 9.95
C TYR A 126 -9.97 2.88 8.59
N ALA A 127 -9.31 3.64 7.70
CA ALA A 127 -9.83 3.84 6.35
C ALA A 127 -9.86 2.54 5.51
N CYS A 128 -9.05 1.54 5.88
CA CYS A 128 -8.91 0.30 5.14
C CYS A 128 -9.31 -0.95 5.93
N HIS A 129 -9.16 -0.93 7.26
CA HIS A 129 -9.31 -2.12 8.11
C HIS A 129 -10.23 -1.88 9.30
N ALA A 130 -11.09 -2.85 9.61
CA ALA A 130 -11.72 -2.96 10.93
C ALA A 130 -10.72 -3.52 11.95
N MET A 131 -10.65 -2.92 13.16
CA MET A 131 -9.73 -3.30 14.23
C MET A 131 -10.48 -3.43 15.56
N ASP A 132 -10.58 -2.36 16.35
CA ASP A 132 -11.39 -2.37 17.57
C ASP A 132 -12.87 -2.59 17.17
N PRO A 133 -13.54 -3.64 17.67
CA PRO A 133 -14.95 -3.87 17.37
C PRO A 133 -15.87 -2.75 17.86
N LYS A 134 -15.39 -1.83 18.70
CA LYS A 134 -16.12 -0.64 19.15
C LYS A 134 -15.99 0.54 18.19
N GLU A 135 -15.02 0.53 17.27
CA GLU A 135 -14.87 1.58 16.26
C GLU A 135 -15.79 1.27 15.08
N VAL A 136 -16.84 2.09 14.94
CA VAL A 136 -17.84 1.92 13.88
C VAL A 136 -17.39 2.53 12.55
N ALA A 137 -16.46 3.48 12.58
CA ALA A 137 -15.92 4.13 11.39
C ALA A 137 -14.71 3.36 10.85
N ALA A 138 -14.98 2.22 10.22
CA ALA A 138 -13.95 1.36 9.64
C ALA A 138 -14.23 0.98 8.18
N GLY A 139 -13.16 0.88 7.38
CA GLY A 139 -13.19 0.45 5.98
C GLY A 139 -13.02 -1.06 5.80
N ASN A 140 -13.16 -1.50 4.55
CA ASN A 140 -13.12 -2.89 4.13
C ASN A 140 -12.30 -3.14 2.85
N LEU A 141 -11.40 -2.22 2.50
CA LEU A 141 -10.45 -2.43 1.39
C LEU A 141 -9.43 -3.51 1.71
N GLY A 142 -8.98 -3.55 2.97
CA GLY A 142 -8.13 -4.61 3.50
C GLY A 142 -8.92 -5.62 4.33
N PRO A 143 -8.29 -6.74 4.74
CA PRO A 143 -8.91 -7.70 5.65
C PRO A 143 -9.22 -7.08 7.01
N SER A 144 -10.22 -7.61 7.71
CA SER A 144 -10.40 -7.27 9.12
C SER A 144 -9.19 -7.70 9.96
N LEU A 145 -8.78 -6.82 10.87
CA LEU A 145 -7.72 -7.01 11.85
C LEU A 145 -8.30 -7.15 13.27
N THR A 146 -9.61 -7.23 13.42
CA THR A 146 -10.26 -7.48 14.71
C THR A 146 -9.75 -8.77 15.33
N GLY A 147 -9.26 -8.70 16.57
CA GLY A 147 -8.70 -9.85 17.27
C GLY A 147 -7.37 -10.37 16.73
N TYR A 148 -6.66 -9.62 15.86
CA TYR A 148 -5.41 -10.06 15.22
C TYR A 148 -4.39 -10.65 16.21
N GLY A 149 -4.13 -9.96 17.32
CA GLY A 149 -3.21 -10.44 18.37
C GLY A 149 -3.72 -11.65 19.15
N ALA A 150 -5.04 -11.79 19.34
CA ALA A 150 -5.63 -12.96 19.99
C ALA A 150 -5.56 -14.21 19.09
N LEU A 151 -5.71 -14.03 17.77
CA LEU A 151 -5.67 -15.12 16.78
C LEU A 151 -4.25 -15.59 16.50
N ARG A 152 -3.26 -14.69 16.48
CA ARG A 152 -1.88 -14.99 16.07
C ARG A 152 -0.90 -15.06 17.24
N GLY A 153 -1.28 -14.56 18.41
CA GLY A 153 -0.37 -14.37 19.53
C GLY A 153 0.54 -13.15 19.37
N ALA A 154 1.52 -13.04 20.28
CA ALA A 154 2.45 -11.92 20.35
C ALA A 154 3.91 -12.39 20.49
N SER A 155 4.27 -13.52 19.88
CA SER A 155 5.66 -13.98 19.83
C SER A 155 6.53 -13.00 19.04
N SER A 156 7.84 -13.02 19.26
CA SER A 156 8.81 -12.18 18.54
C SER A 156 8.66 -12.29 17.02
N ASP A 157 8.37 -13.49 16.51
CA ASP A 157 8.21 -13.74 15.08
C ASP A 157 6.94 -13.08 14.52
N ILE A 158 5.84 -13.11 15.27
CA ILE A 158 4.59 -12.45 14.87
C ILE A 158 4.72 -10.93 14.95
N VAL A 159 5.38 -10.42 15.98
CA VAL A 159 5.68 -8.99 16.10
C VAL A 159 6.55 -8.53 14.94
N LYS A 160 7.63 -9.26 14.62
CA LYS A 160 8.52 -8.96 13.50
C LYS A 160 7.81 -9.04 12.16
N TYR A 161 7.01 -10.09 11.93
CA TYR A 161 6.19 -10.21 10.74
C TYR A 161 5.26 -9.01 10.56
N THR A 162 4.60 -8.58 11.64
CA THR A 162 3.67 -7.44 11.61
C THR A 162 4.40 -6.13 11.36
N TYR A 163 5.55 -5.92 12.00
CA TYR A 163 6.43 -4.77 11.75
C TYR A 163 6.81 -4.68 10.27
N ASN A 164 7.26 -5.80 9.68
CA ASN A 164 7.65 -5.86 8.27
C ASN A 164 6.51 -5.63 7.28
N LYS A 165 5.24 -5.76 7.72
CA LYS A 165 4.07 -5.42 6.91
C LYS A 165 3.69 -3.94 6.98
N LEU A 166 4.15 -3.23 8.00
CA LEU A 166 3.82 -1.83 8.26
C LEU A 166 4.90 -0.84 7.82
N TYR A 167 6.17 -1.28 7.80
CA TYR A 167 7.31 -0.49 7.34
C TYR A 167 7.29 -0.30 5.82
#